data_AF-A0A437RKU5-F1
#
_entry.id   AF-A0A437RKU5-F1
#
_cell.length_a   1.000
_cell.length_b   1.000
_cell.length_c   1.000
_cell.angle_alpha   90.00
_cell.angle_beta   90.00
_cell.angle_gamma   90.00
#
_symmetry.space_group_name_H-M   'P 1'
#
loop_
_entity.id
_entity.type
_entity.pdbx_description
1 polymer ?
#
loop_
_entity_poly.entity_id
_entity_poly.type
_entity_poly.pdbx_seq_one_letter_code
_entity_poly.pdbx_strand_id
1 'polypeptide(L)' 'MNQGKVWRVVNPTIGVPLFLGAVALTSLFVHYQLLKTTQWLPAYYQGGPKAAPKAADATMAAPTVTAQSATPAAPAKQ' A
#
# COMPACT_ATOMS: atom_id res chain seq x y z
N MET A 1 -8.75 -20.29 5.44
CA MET A 1 -7.65 -20.85 6.26
C MET A 1 -7.57 -22.37 6.07
N ASN A 2 -7.28 -22.85 4.85
CA ASN A 2 -7.22 -24.29 4.52
C ASN A 2 -5.78 -24.83 4.41
N GLN A 3 -4.76 -24.00 4.71
CA GLN A 3 -3.35 -24.29 4.49
C GLN A 3 -2.57 -24.75 5.74
N GLY A 4 -3.25 -25.16 6.82
CA GLY A 4 -2.57 -25.66 8.02
C GLY A 4 -1.68 -26.89 7.78
N LYS A 5 -1.92 -27.63 6.68
CA LYS A 5 -1.12 -28.79 6.28
C LYS A 5 0.28 -28.45 5.76
N VAL A 6 0.60 -27.17 5.53
CA VAL A 6 1.93 -26.73 5.06
C VAL A 6 3.07 -27.18 6.00
N TRP A 7 2.80 -27.31 7.29
CA TRP A 7 3.78 -27.77 8.28
C TRP A 7 4.11 -29.27 8.22
N ARG A 8 3.43 -30.02 7.34
CA ARG A 8 3.82 -31.41 7.01
C ARG A 8 4.92 -31.49 5.96
N VAL A 9 5.13 -30.41 5.21
CA VAL A 9 6.14 -30.32 4.13
C VAL A 9 7.25 -29.31 4.45
N VAL A 10 7.03 -28.43 5.42
CA VAL A 10 8.04 -27.48 5.93
C VAL A 10 8.18 -27.67 7.44
N ASN A 11 9.42 -27.81 7.93
CA ASN A 11 9.67 -27.91 9.36
C ASN A 11 9.25 -26.60 10.08
N PRO A 12 8.34 -26.64 11.06
CA PRO A 12 7.82 -25.45 11.73
C PRO A 12 8.88 -24.68 12.51
N THR A 13 9.89 -25.35 13.07
CA THR A 13 10.97 -24.70 13.84
C THR A 13 11.82 -23.77 12.97
N ILE A 14 11.88 -24.00 11.66
CA ILE A 14 12.64 -23.15 10.72
C ILE A 14 11.69 -22.26 9.92
N GLY A 15 10.56 -22.79 9.46
CA GLY A 15 9.63 -22.05 8.61
C GLY A 15 8.86 -20.96 9.33
N VAL A 16 8.46 -21.14 10.61
CA VAL A 16 7.76 -20.11 11.38
C VAL A 16 8.70 -18.92 11.66
N PRO A 17 9.93 -19.10 12.17
CA PRO A 17 10.86 -17.98 12.33
C PRO A 17 11.21 -17.30 11.01
N LEU A 18 11.41 -18.05 9.92
CA LEU A 18 11.71 -17.46 8.62
C LEU A 18 10.54 -16.60 8.10
N PHE A 19 9.30 -17.06 8.26
CA PHE A 19 8.11 -16.32 7.87
C PHE A 19 7.97 -15.01 8.65
N LEU A 20 8.06 -15.09 9.98
CA LEU A 20 8.01 -13.90 10.85
C LEU A 20 9.18 -12.95 10.57
N GLY A 21 10.37 -13.49 10.31
CA GLY A 21 11.54 -12.71 9.90
C GLY A 21 11.32 -11.96 8.59
N ALA A 22 10.79 -12.62 7.56
CA ALA A 22 10.49 -11.99 6.28
C ALA A 22 9.45 -10.87 6.42
N VAL A 23 8.41 -11.07 7.23
CA VAL A 23 7.41 -10.04 7.53
C VAL A 23 8.04 -8.86 8.27
N ALA A 24 8.89 -9.11 9.26
CA ALA A 24 9.60 -8.07 9.99
C ALA A 24 10.50 -7.24 9.05
N LEU A 25 11.33 -7.91 8.23
CA LEU A 25 12.20 -7.25 7.26
C LEU A 25 11.40 -6.40 6.27
N THR A 26 10.28 -6.92 5.76
CA THR A 26 9.41 -6.19 4.84
C THR A 26 8.80 -4.96 5.51
N SER A 27 8.33 -5.09 6.76
CA SER A 27 7.80 -3.96 7.52
C SER A 27 8.84 -2.87 7.69
N LEU A 28 10.05 -3.21 8.14
CA LEU A 28 11.13 -2.26 8.32
C LEU A 28 11.54 -1.61 6.98
N PHE A 29 11.56 -2.37 5.89
CA PHE A 29 11.89 -1.85 4.57
C PHE A 29 10.86 -0.82 4.10
N VAL A 30 9.57 -1.09 4.26
CA VAL A 30 8.51 -0.13 3.90
C VAL A 30 8.62 1.14 4.74
N HIS A 31 8.85 1.02 6.06
CA HIS A 31 9.03 2.19 6.92
C HIS A 31 10.27 3.00 6.53
N TYR A 32 11.40 2.34 6.25
CA TYR A 32 12.61 3.00 5.79
C TYR A 32 12.40 3.74 4.47
N GLN A 33 11.70 3.12 3.52
CA GLN A 33 11.33 3.79 2.28
C GLN A 33 10.45 5.00 2.56
N LEU A 34 9.45 4.89 3.45
CA LEU A 34 8.59 6.01 3.81
C LEU A 34 9.38 7.18 4.42
N LEU A 35 10.39 6.90 5.25
CA LEU A 35 11.30 7.93 5.77
C LEU A 35 12.08 8.64 4.65
N LYS A 36 12.42 7.93 3.57
CA LYS A 36 13.25 8.47 2.49
C LYS A 36 12.47 9.18 1.40
N THR A 37 11.29 8.69 1.04
CA THR A 37 10.48 9.24 -0.06
C THR A 37 9.43 10.24 0.39
N THR A 38 9.12 10.33 1.69
CA THR A 38 8.12 11.28 2.20
C THR A 38 8.74 12.38 3.05
N GLN A 39 8.22 13.61 2.93
CA GLN A 39 8.73 14.79 3.64
C GLN A 39 8.14 14.97 5.04
N TRP A 40 6.94 14.43 5.29
CA TRP A 40 6.22 14.63 6.56
C TRP A 40 6.80 13.79 7.71
N LEU A 41 7.27 12.58 7.41
CA LEU A 41 7.75 11.63 8.43
C LEU A 41 9.11 12.05 9.02
N PRO A 42 10.10 12.52 8.24
CA PRO A 42 11.29 13.15 8.78
C PRO A 42 10.99 14.43 9.56
N ALA A 43 10.04 15.25 9.10
CA ALA A 43 9.63 16.47 9.80
C ALA A 43 8.97 16.18 11.15
N TYR A 44 8.22 15.07 11.26
CA TYR A 44 7.66 14.58 12.52
C TYR A 44 8.76 14.17 13.52
N TYR A 45 9.75 13.39 13.09
CA TYR A 45 10.85 12.96 13.96
C TYR A 45 11.85 14.08 14.31
N GLN A 46 11.98 15.12 13.49
CA GLN A 46 12.78 16.31 13.79
C GLN A 46 12.11 17.26 14.80
N GLY A 47 10.94 16.91 15.36
CA GLY A 47 10.29 17.68 16.42
C GLY A 47 9.40 18.83 15.94
N GLY A 48 9.06 18.87 14.64
CA GLY A 48 8.11 19.80 14.02
C GLY A 48 8.49 21.29 14.06
N PRO A 49 8.42 22.04 12.95
CA PRO A 49 8.37 23.50 13.06
C PRO A 49 7.10 23.89 13.84
N LYS A 50 7.21 24.82 14.81
CA LYS A 50 6.03 25.43 15.46
C LYS A 50 5.00 25.75 14.38
N ALA A 51 3.81 25.18 14.51
CA ALA A 51 2.80 25.14 13.46
C ALA A 51 2.60 26.48 12.77
N ALA A 52 2.86 26.51 11.46
CA ALA A 52 2.08 27.33 10.54
C ALA A 52 1.12 26.37 9.80
N PRO A 53 -0.19 26.67 9.73
CA PRO A 53 -1.17 25.74 9.19
C PRO A 53 -0.94 25.55 7.69
N LYS A 54 -0.55 24.33 7.28
CA LYS A 54 -0.56 23.96 5.87
C LYS A 54 -1.94 23.38 5.56
N ALA A 55 -2.66 24.10 4.70
CA ALA A 55 -4.00 23.81 4.22
C ALA A 55 -4.12 22.36 3.73
N ALA A 56 -5.29 21.78 4.00
CA ALA A 56 -5.67 20.43 3.62
C ALA A 56 -5.55 20.22 2.11
N ASP A 57 -4.60 19.36 1.71
CA ASP A 57 -4.65 18.69 0.43
C ASP A 57 -5.53 17.44 0.59
N ALA A 58 -6.84 17.67 0.66
CA ALA A 58 -7.84 16.65 0.46
C ALA A 58 -8.13 16.55 -1.04
N THR A 59 -7.31 15.79 -1.77
CA THR A 59 -7.73 15.20 -3.05
C THR A 59 -7.04 13.85 -3.21
N MET A 60 -7.55 12.84 -2.50
CA MET A 60 -7.55 11.49 -3.08
C MET A 60 -8.75 11.43 -4.00
N ALA A 61 -8.50 11.57 -5.30
CA ALA A 61 -9.45 11.20 -6.33
C ALA A 61 -9.85 9.74 -6.11
N ALA A 62 -11.13 9.52 -5.81
CA ALA A 62 -11.74 8.20 -5.78
C ALA A 62 -11.54 7.52 -7.15
N PRO A 63 -11.37 6.19 -7.23
CA PRO A 63 -11.39 5.50 -8.51
C PRO A 63 -12.81 5.59 -9.07
N THR A 64 -13.03 6.53 -10.01
CA THR A 64 -14.23 6.53 -10.84
C THR A 64 -14.18 5.29 -11.70
N VAL A 65 -14.97 4.28 -11.34
CA VAL A 65 -15.35 3.21 -12.27
C VAL A 65 -16.14 3.90 -13.38
N THR A 66 -15.48 4.18 -14.50
CA THR A 66 -16.16 4.49 -15.75
C THR A 66 -16.96 3.26 -16.13
N ALA A 67 -18.25 3.28 -15.82
CA ALA A 67 -19.21 2.38 -16.43
C ALA A 67 -19.04 2.52 -17.95
N GLN A 68 -18.58 1.45 -18.60
CA GLN A 68 -18.56 1.32 -20.04
C GLN A 68 -20.01 1.42 -20.51
N SER A 69 -20.42 2.61 -20.96
CA SER A 69 -21.59 2.75 -21.80
C SER A 69 -21.28 2.05 -23.12
N ALA A 70 -22.04 0.99 -23.36
CA ALA A 70 -22.04 0.23 -24.59
C ALA A 70 -22.15 1.17 -25.80
N THR A 71 -21.19 1.03 -26.71
CA THR A 71 -21.22 1.53 -28.08
C THR A 71 -22.46 1.00 -28.80
N PRO A 72 -23.35 1.83 -29.37
CA PRO A 72 -24.14 1.42 -30.52
C PRO A 72 -23.28 1.66 -31.76
N ALA A 73 -22.79 0.57 -32.33
CA ALA A 73 -22.23 0.57 -33.67
C ALA A 73 -23.37 0.67 -34.69
N ALA A 74 -23.36 1.69 -35.55
CA ALA A 74 -23.48 1.56 -37.01
C ALA A 74 -23.82 2.93 -37.69
N PRO A 75 -23.22 3.24 -38.86
CA PRO A 75 -23.47 4.46 -39.61
C PRO A 75 -24.59 4.28 -40.65
N ALA A 76 -25.44 5.30 -40.86
CA ALA A 76 -26.25 5.38 -42.09
C ALA A 76 -26.68 6.83 -42.39
N LYS A 77 -26.41 7.24 -43.63
CA LYS A 77 -26.85 8.46 -44.32
C LYS A 77 -28.38 8.57 -44.37
N GLN A 78 -28.90 9.78 -44.15
CA GLN A 78 -29.73 10.56 -45.08
C GLN A 78 -30.01 11.95 -44.50
#